data_AF-A0A6I3CFZ5-F1
#
_entry.id   AF-A0A6I3CFZ5-F1
#
_cell.length_a   1.000
_cell.length_b   1.000
_cell.length_c   1.000
_cell.angle_alpha   90.00
_cell.angle_beta   90.00
_cell.angle_gamma   90.00
#
_symmetry.space_group_name_H-M   'P 1'
#
loop_
_entity.id
_entity.type
_entity.pdbx_description
1 polymer ?
#
loop_
_entity_poly.entity_id
_entity_poly.type
_entity_poly.pdbx_seq_one_letter_code
_entity_poly.pdbx_strand_id
1 'polypeptide(L)'
;MRVFRNGDDDERAEYFDDQPTSRFTFKRPQLKSFQSILVAITLVVGGGFFLQTTLAGNITINSSGPVEFGQGKSATAACSGANVLTLTPRATFENVSGAGSHKFSSLTVSGVPVGCQGSDFTIRAYGSSSSTPLALFNTSSTTAVIYYSGTGFARGIGGTGMTVDSGSGTFTITFNTPVALATNVSKLTLESGAHTNFTCVTDNSCELLGAGPGGGVIFYYSPTSFTCGEARDRNCNYLEVSPNGWNGGADPGLHGCYGSGAGSHEGSFVFGEGAYNTVGLRTGCYDRYSWGYDLNQTAEKVVQRYTNAGYSDWFIPSKPELNELCKYARGQTTGNTAVACDSSGTLKAGFTGGVYLSTSTTEAMKYRHDIWFNDATQTYLHGYDDQQLVRPIRAF
;
A
#
# COMPACT_ATOMS: atom_id res chain seq x y z
N MET A 1 -17.02 -79.88 -20.41
CA MET A 1 -17.98 -80.24 -19.34
C MET A 1 -19.15 -79.26 -19.44
N ARG A 2 -20.35 -79.82 -19.62
CA ARG A 2 -21.76 -79.30 -19.65
C ARG A 2 -22.05 -77.83 -19.24
N VAL A 3 -23.10 -77.11 -19.66
CA VAL A 3 -24.24 -77.16 -20.62
C VAL A 3 -25.02 -75.82 -20.41
N PHE A 4 -25.69 -75.32 -21.45
CA PHE A 4 -26.55 -74.13 -21.56
C PHE A 4 -27.88 -74.12 -20.76
N ARG A 5 -28.48 -72.91 -20.60
CA ARG A 5 -29.94 -72.59 -20.71
C ARG A 5 -30.09 -71.04 -20.73
N ASN A 6 -30.63 -70.30 -21.71
CA ASN A 6 -31.82 -70.27 -22.62
C ASN A 6 -33.04 -69.49 -22.11
N GLY A 7 -33.62 -68.67 -23.03
CA GLY A 7 -35.01 -68.17 -23.08
C GLY A 7 -35.09 -66.63 -23.10
N ASP A 8 -35.14 -65.88 -24.21
CA ASP A 8 -36.03 -65.84 -25.41
C ASP A 8 -37.42 -65.20 -25.20
N ASP A 9 -37.83 -64.42 -26.21
CA ASP A 9 -39.19 -63.96 -26.62
C ASP A 9 -39.76 -62.69 -25.93
N ASP A 10 -40.42 -61.72 -26.57
CA ASP A 10 -40.87 -61.54 -27.95
C ASP A 10 -41.28 -60.06 -28.19
N GLU A 11 -41.32 -59.65 -29.45
CA GLU A 11 -41.60 -58.30 -29.97
C GLU A 11 -43.09 -58.14 -30.42
N ARG A 12 -43.61 -56.90 -30.48
CA ARG A 12 -44.81 -56.38 -31.22
C ARG A 12 -46.18 -56.55 -30.55
N ALA A 13 -47.20 -55.71 -30.77
CA ALA A 13 -47.43 -54.38 -31.34
C ALA A 13 -48.91 -54.04 -31.03
N GLU A 14 -49.33 -52.76 -31.03
CA GLU A 14 -50.59 -52.31 -31.67
C GLU A 14 -50.90 -50.83 -31.32
N TYR A 15 -51.31 -50.11 -32.36
CA TYR A 15 -51.65 -48.69 -32.43
C TYR A 15 -53.15 -48.57 -32.67
N PHE A 16 -53.86 -47.69 -31.95
CA PHE A 16 -55.13 -47.10 -32.41
C PHE A 16 -55.36 -45.71 -31.77
N ASP A 17 -55.58 -44.71 -32.62
CA ASP A 17 -56.17 -43.39 -32.33
C ASP A 17 -57.71 -43.47 -32.31
N ASP A 18 -58.37 -42.61 -31.51
CA ASP A 18 -59.54 -41.76 -31.89
C ASP A 18 -60.49 -41.40 -30.72
N GLN A 19 -60.33 -40.16 -30.23
CA GLN A 19 -61.30 -39.15 -29.75
C GLN A 19 -62.57 -39.52 -28.89
N PRO A 20 -63.54 -38.59 -28.66
CA PRO A 20 -63.67 -37.79 -27.43
C PRO A 20 -65.00 -38.08 -26.68
N THR A 21 -65.24 -37.53 -25.48
CA THR A 21 -66.55 -36.95 -25.08
C THR A 21 -66.63 -36.46 -23.62
N SER A 22 -67.43 -35.40 -23.49
CA SER A 22 -67.78 -34.60 -22.32
C SER A 22 -68.81 -35.19 -21.36
N ARG A 23 -68.91 -34.55 -20.18
CA ARG A 23 -69.99 -34.54 -19.14
C ARG A 23 -69.80 -35.63 -18.08
N PHE A 24 -69.79 -35.35 -16.77
CA PHE A 24 -70.84 -34.68 -16.00
C PHE A 24 -70.32 -33.98 -14.73
N THR A 25 -71.05 -32.93 -14.36
CA THR A 25 -70.86 -32.04 -13.20
C THR A 25 -71.38 -32.66 -11.90
N PHE A 26 -70.71 -32.41 -10.77
CA PHE A 26 -71.33 -32.49 -9.43
C PHE A 26 -71.09 -31.20 -8.62
N LYS A 27 -72.13 -30.75 -7.92
CA LYS A 27 -72.24 -29.50 -7.15
C LYS A 27 -71.76 -29.66 -5.69
N ARG A 28 -70.94 -28.69 -5.23
CA ARG A 28 -70.87 -27.95 -3.91
C ARG A 28 -70.81 -28.76 -2.58
N PRO A 29 -70.29 -28.22 -1.44
CA PRO A 29 -70.00 -26.82 -1.10
C PRO A 29 -68.68 -26.52 -0.32
N GLN A 30 -68.31 -25.23 -0.39
CA GLN A 30 -67.72 -24.35 0.65
C GLN A 30 -66.66 -24.86 1.64
N LEU A 31 -65.48 -24.21 1.57
CA LEU A 31 -64.87 -23.46 2.67
C LEU A 31 -63.93 -22.39 2.07
N LYS A 32 -64.33 -21.12 2.15
CA LYS A 32 -63.45 -19.97 1.93
C LYS A 32 -62.98 -19.51 3.30
N SER A 33 -61.67 -19.34 3.50
CA SER A 33 -61.15 -18.36 4.47
C SER A 33 -59.63 -18.20 4.38
N PHE A 34 -59.21 -17.02 3.89
CA PHE A 34 -58.01 -16.28 4.35
C PHE A 34 -56.61 -16.88 4.15
N GLN A 35 -56.09 -16.89 2.91
CA GLN A 35 -54.63 -16.90 2.66
C GLN A 35 -54.22 -16.10 1.42
N SER A 36 -54.60 -14.83 1.33
CA SER A 36 -54.21 -14.00 0.17
C SER A 36 -53.75 -12.58 0.51
N ILE A 37 -53.50 -12.27 1.79
CA ILE A 37 -53.02 -10.94 2.23
C ILE A 37 -51.56 -10.98 2.75
N LEU A 38 -50.98 -12.16 2.95
CA LEU A 38 -49.61 -12.31 3.48
C LEU A 38 -48.50 -12.43 2.43
N VAL A 39 -48.85 -12.56 1.14
CA VAL A 39 -47.87 -12.59 0.03
C VAL A 39 -47.65 -11.20 -0.59
N ALA A 40 -48.56 -10.24 -0.35
CA ALA A 40 -48.42 -8.86 -0.82
C ALA A 40 -47.57 -7.98 0.11
N ILE A 41 -47.38 -8.36 1.39
CA ILE A 41 -46.58 -7.58 2.36
C ILE A 41 -45.11 -8.01 2.38
N THR A 42 -44.80 -9.27 2.02
CA THR A 42 -43.41 -9.76 1.91
C THR A 42 -42.70 -9.32 0.62
N LEU A 43 -43.44 -8.91 -0.41
CA LEU A 43 -42.88 -8.31 -1.63
C LEU A 43 -42.67 -6.79 -1.52
N VAL A 44 -43.24 -6.13 -0.51
CA VAL A 44 -43.03 -4.70 -0.21
C VAL A 44 -41.90 -4.47 0.79
N VAL A 45 -41.51 -5.49 1.58
CA VAL A 45 -40.35 -5.42 2.49
C VAL A 45 -39.07 -6.02 1.88
N GLY A 46 -39.18 -6.90 0.87
CA GLY A 46 -38.03 -7.48 0.15
C GLY A 46 -37.51 -6.67 -1.06
N GLY A 47 -38.28 -5.71 -1.56
CA GLY A 47 -37.89 -4.84 -2.70
C GLY A 47 -37.24 -3.51 -2.29
N GLY A 48 -37.18 -3.21 -0.99
CA GLY A 48 -36.75 -1.90 -0.47
C GLY A 48 -35.25 -1.72 -0.22
N PHE A 49 -34.42 -2.75 -0.44
CA PHE A 49 -32.98 -2.71 -0.12
C PHE A 49 -32.03 -2.63 -1.32
N PHE A 50 -32.55 -2.55 -2.56
CA PHE A 50 -31.73 -2.37 -3.76
C PHE A 50 -32.36 -1.44 -4.81
N LEU A 51 -33.08 -0.42 -4.36
CA LEU A 51 -33.33 0.75 -5.20
C LEU A 51 -32.19 1.75 -4.96
N GLN A 52 -31.32 1.86 -5.95
CA GLN A 52 -30.57 3.09 -6.20
C GLN A 52 -31.57 4.25 -6.13
N THR A 53 -31.59 4.96 -5.00
CA THR A 53 -32.33 6.21 -4.91
C THR A 53 -31.58 7.22 -5.78
N THR A 54 -31.87 7.27 -7.07
CA THR A 54 -31.78 8.54 -7.79
C THR A 54 -32.85 9.43 -7.17
N LEU A 55 -32.46 10.19 -6.15
CA LEU A 55 -33.21 11.32 -5.66
C LEU A 55 -33.24 12.34 -6.79
N ALA A 56 -34.17 12.17 -7.73
CA ALA A 56 -34.53 13.17 -8.71
C ALA A 56 -35.34 14.24 -7.98
N GLY A 57 -34.64 15.16 -7.31
CA GLY A 57 -35.23 16.44 -6.96
C GLY A 57 -35.65 17.13 -8.26
N ASN A 58 -36.92 17.49 -8.37
CA ASN A 58 -37.41 18.32 -9.45
C ASN A 58 -36.78 19.71 -9.27
N ILE A 59 -35.64 19.97 -9.91
CA ILE A 59 -34.99 21.27 -9.81
C ILE A 59 -35.71 22.21 -10.77
N THR A 60 -36.71 22.91 -10.26
CA THR A 60 -37.28 24.07 -10.92
C THR A 60 -36.23 25.19 -10.91
N ILE A 61 -35.44 25.27 -11.97
CA ILE A 61 -34.61 26.43 -12.23
C ILE A 61 -35.56 27.50 -12.75
N ASN A 62 -35.87 28.47 -11.88
CA ASN A 62 -36.43 29.76 -12.25
C ASN A 62 -37.94 29.78 -12.55
N SER A 63 -38.77 30.02 -11.52
CA SER A 63 -40.06 30.69 -11.70
C SER A 63 -39.85 32.19 -11.47
N SER A 64 -39.58 32.91 -12.58
CA SER A 64 -39.64 34.37 -12.75
C SER A 64 -38.59 35.29 -12.09
N GLY A 65 -37.28 35.05 -12.28
CA GLY A 65 -36.23 36.04 -12.00
C GLY A 65 -35.00 35.93 -12.93
N PRO A 66 -34.19 36.98 -13.13
CA PRO A 66 -32.94 36.88 -13.89
C PRO A 66 -31.92 35.98 -13.17
N VAL A 67 -31.12 35.25 -13.94
CA VAL A 67 -30.05 34.37 -13.42
C VAL A 67 -28.75 35.16 -13.32
N GLU A 68 -28.14 35.20 -12.13
CA GLU A 68 -26.87 35.92 -11.87
C GLU A 68 -25.64 35.00 -12.00
N PHE A 69 -24.48 35.61 -12.31
CA PHE A 69 -23.18 34.93 -12.50
C PHE A 69 -22.77 34.13 -11.25
N GLY A 70 -22.46 32.83 -11.42
CA GLY A 70 -21.90 31.98 -10.35
C GLY A 70 -22.56 30.60 -10.15
N GLN A 71 -23.57 30.23 -10.92
CA GLN A 71 -24.18 28.90 -10.80
C GLN A 71 -23.34 27.85 -11.54
N GLY A 72 -22.50 27.16 -10.77
CA GLY A 72 -21.61 26.10 -11.23
C GLY A 72 -22.35 24.91 -11.84
N LYS A 73 -21.71 24.30 -12.83
CA LYS A 73 -22.05 23.00 -13.39
C LYS A 73 -22.15 21.97 -12.26
N SER A 74 -23.29 21.29 -12.15
CA SER A 74 -23.50 20.17 -11.21
C SER A 74 -22.47 19.07 -11.47
N ALA A 75 -21.60 18.84 -10.48
CA ALA A 75 -20.75 17.66 -10.39
C ALA A 75 -20.95 17.06 -8.98
N THR A 76 -20.83 15.74 -8.91
CA THR A 76 -21.09 14.81 -7.80
C THR A 76 -20.88 15.38 -6.39
N ALA A 77 -21.77 15.03 -5.45
CA ALA A 77 -21.77 15.52 -4.08
C ALA A 77 -20.37 15.51 -3.45
N ALA A 78 -19.78 16.70 -3.24
CA ALA A 78 -18.56 16.85 -2.48
C ALA A 78 -18.81 16.41 -1.02
N CYS A 79 -17.81 15.84 -0.37
CA CYS A 79 -17.93 15.38 1.03
C CYS A 79 -18.32 16.52 2.01
N SER A 80 -18.20 17.78 1.59
CA SER A 80 -18.57 18.95 2.38
C SER A 80 -20.07 19.09 2.64
N GLY A 81 -20.92 18.48 1.81
CA GLY A 81 -22.38 18.62 1.91
C GLY A 81 -22.80 20.09 1.89
N ALA A 82 -23.49 20.54 2.94
CA ALA A 82 -23.95 21.93 3.09
C ALA A 82 -22.88 22.89 3.67
N ASN A 83 -21.70 22.39 4.05
CA ASN A 83 -20.64 23.23 4.62
C ASN A 83 -20.02 24.11 3.53
N VAL A 84 -19.89 25.41 3.81
CA VAL A 84 -19.22 26.35 2.91
C VAL A 84 -17.71 26.20 3.06
N LEU A 85 -17.05 25.81 1.97
CA LEU A 85 -15.59 25.75 1.90
C LEU A 85 -15.03 27.10 1.43
N THR A 86 -14.02 27.61 2.12
CA THR A 86 -13.31 28.84 1.73
C THR A 86 -11.89 28.53 1.29
N LEU A 87 -11.53 28.96 0.08
CA LEU A 87 -10.18 28.86 -0.47
C LEU A 87 -9.50 30.22 -0.38
N THR A 88 -8.39 30.31 0.36
CA THR A 88 -7.60 31.53 0.54
C THR A 88 -6.21 31.36 -0.09
N PRO A 89 -6.02 31.75 -1.36
CA PRO A 89 -4.72 31.67 -2.01
C PRO A 89 -3.75 32.72 -1.44
N ARG A 90 -2.46 32.38 -1.40
CA ARG A 90 -1.38 33.25 -0.96
C ARG A 90 -0.26 33.26 -2.01
N ALA A 91 0.37 34.42 -2.14
CA ALA A 91 1.52 34.60 -3.01
C ALA A 91 2.74 35.06 -2.21
N THR A 92 3.92 34.58 -2.61
CA THR A 92 5.21 35.02 -2.06
C THR A 92 6.03 35.69 -3.15
N PHE A 93 6.76 36.74 -2.78
CA PHE A 93 7.70 37.40 -3.68
C PHE A 93 9.02 36.64 -3.70
N GLU A 94 9.48 36.26 -4.88
CA GLU A 94 10.78 35.65 -5.11
C GLU A 94 11.71 36.68 -5.77
N ASN A 95 12.80 37.01 -5.09
CA ASN A 95 13.77 38.00 -5.57
C ASN A 95 14.81 37.30 -6.47
N VAL A 96 14.68 37.49 -7.78
CA VAL A 96 15.64 36.98 -8.79
C VAL A 96 16.26 38.15 -9.55
N SER A 97 17.50 37.98 -10.03
CA SER A 97 18.23 39.02 -10.75
C SER A 97 17.49 39.42 -12.02
N GLY A 98 17.13 40.71 -12.15
CA GLY A 98 16.49 41.27 -13.35
C GLY A 98 15.01 41.65 -13.20
N ALA A 99 14.31 41.16 -12.17
CA ALA A 99 13.05 41.61 -11.59
C ALA A 99 12.46 40.46 -10.77
N GLY A 100 12.06 40.68 -9.51
CA GLY A 100 11.41 39.64 -8.72
C GLY A 100 10.00 39.32 -9.22
N SER A 101 9.46 38.16 -8.84
CA SER A 101 8.13 37.71 -9.26
C SER A 101 7.28 37.23 -8.09
N HIS A 102 5.96 37.45 -8.15
CA HIS A 102 5.03 36.88 -7.18
C HIS A 102 4.60 35.48 -7.64
N LYS A 103 4.93 34.47 -6.84
CA LYS A 103 4.55 33.07 -7.07
C LYS A 103 3.31 32.72 -6.27
N PHE A 104 2.38 31.97 -6.85
CA PHE A 104 1.33 31.30 -6.09
C PHE A 104 1.97 30.16 -5.30
N SER A 105 2.12 30.35 -3.99
CA SER A 105 2.99 29.53 -3.15
C SER A 105 2.26 28.78 -2.05
N SER A 106 1.05 29.19 -1.71
CA SER A 106 0.29 28.56 -0.65
C SER A 106 -1.21 28.74 -0.86
N LEU A 107 -1.98 27.81 -0.32
CA LEU A 107 -3.43 27.85 -0.30
C LEU A 107 -3.93 27.32 1.04
N THR A 108 -4.75 28.12 1.73
CA THR A 108 -5.48 27.69 2.91
C THR A 108 -6.90 27.31 2.51
N VAL A 109 -7.35 26.14 2.92
CA VAL A 109 -8.73 25.67 2.76
C VAL A 109 -9.35 25.55 4.14
N SER A 110 -10.51 26.18 4.37
CA SER A 110 -11.24 26.11 5.64
C SER A 110 -12.71 25.74 5.44
N GLY A 111 -13.34 25.27 6.52
CA GLY A 111 -14.75 24.83 6.51
C GLY A 111 -14.93 23.36 6.17
N VAL A 112 -13.85 22.56 6.16
CA VAL A 112 -13.92 21.13 5.84
C VAL A 112 -14.57 20.37 7.00
N PRO A 113 -15.74 19.71 6.80
CA PRO A 113 -16.39 18.99 7.88
C PRO A 113 -15.71 17.65 8.15
N VAL A 114 -15.85 17.15 9.39
CA VAL A 114 -15.33 15.83 9.80
C VAL A 114 -15.86 14.68 8.95
N GLY A 115 -17.05 14.82 8.33
CA GLY A 115 -17.61 13.84 7.40
C GLY A 115 -16.78 13.62 6.13
N CYS A 116 -15.80 14.46 5.85
CA CYS A 116 -14.83 14.28 4.78
C CYS A 116 -13.65 13.38 5.14
N GLN A 117 -13.54 12.88 6.38
CA GLN A 117 -12.46 11.97 6.76
C GLN A 117 -12.46 10.72 5.86
N GLY A 118 -11.27 10.27 5.46
CA GLY A 118 -11.10 9.19 4.50
C GLY A 118 -11.16 9.62 3.02
N SER A 119 -11.25 10.92 2.74
CA SER A 119 -11.27 11.47 1.37
C SER A 119 -9.95 12.15 1.00
N ASP A 120 -9.62 12.13 -0.29
CA ASP A 120 -8.57 12.95 -0.88
C ASP A 120 -9.15 14.25 -1.45
N PHE A 121 -8.44 15.35 -1.23
CA PHE A 121 -8.72 16.67 -1.77
C PHE A 121 -7.71 17.00 -2.86
N THR A 122 -8.18 17.06 -4.09
CA THR A 122 -7.38 17.39 -5.27
C THR A 122 -7.54 18.85 -5.62
N ILE A 123 -6.42 19.56 -5.73
CA ILE A 123 -6.37 20.99 -5.98
C ILE A 123 -5.64 21.25 -7.29
N ARG A 124 -6.25 22.05 -8.16
CA ARG A 124 -5.65 22.52 -9.42
C ARG A 124 -5.94 24.00 -9.63
N ALA A 125 -5.00 24.70 -10.27
CA ALA A 125 -5.16 26.10 -10.68
C ALA A 125 -5.19 26.22 -12.22
N TYR A 126 -5.93 27.21 -12.71
CA TYR A 126 -6.10 27.45 -14.14
C TYR A 126 -5.99 28.94 -14.46
N GLY A 127 -5.52 29.24 -15.67
CA GLY A 127 -5.63 30.58 -16.26
C GLY A 127 -7.05 30.91 -16.70
N SER A 128 -7.26 32.16 -17.12
CA SER A 128 -8.58 32.69 -17.48
C SER A 128 -9.22 31.95 -18.68
N SER A 129 -8.44 31.65 -19.71
CA SER A 129 -8.94 31.14 -21.01
C SER A 129 -8.77 29.65 -21.24
N SER A 130 -7.94 28.95 -20.45
CA SER A 130 -7.63 27.53 -20.66
C SER A 130 -8.40 26.61 -19.69
N SER A 131 -8.62 25.38 -20.14
CA SER A 131 -9.03 24.22 -19.32
C SER A 131 -7.86 23.33 -18.93
N THR A 132 -6.62 23.69 -19.28
CA THR A 132 -5.40 22.98 -18.87
C THR A 132 -4.91 23.50 -17.51
N PRO A 133 -4.66 22.62 -16.53
CA PRO A 133 -4.06 23.01 -15.25
C PRO A 133 -2.69 23.67 -15.43
N LEU A 134 -2.40 24.69 -14.61
CA LEU A 134 -1.09 25.30 -14.51
C LEU A 134 -0.14 24.41 -13.70
N ALA A 135 1.15 24.41 -14.04
CA ALA A 135 2.18 23.86 -13.17
C ALA A 135 2.27 24.72 -11.90
N LEU A 136 2.10 24.09 -10.74
CA LEU A 136 2.06 24.70 -9.41
C LEU A 136 3.42 24.65 -8.72
N PHE A 137 4.09 23.49 -8.72
CA PHE A 137 5.36 23.25 -8.02
C PHE A 137 6.25 22.22 -8.72
N ASN A 138 7.48 22.03 -8.24
CA ASN A 138 8.47 21.04 -8.73
C ASN A 138 8.58 21.02 -10.27
N THR A 139 8.76 22.18 -10.90
CA THR A 139 8.88 22.37 -12.35
C THR A 139 7.59 22.19 -13.14
N SER A 140 6.87 21.07 -12.98
CA SER A 140 5.72 20.73 -13.84
C SER A 140 4.51 20.14 -13.12
N SER A 141 4.54 19.96 -11.79
CA SER A 141 3.42 19.36 -11.05
C SER A 141 2.19 20.25 -11.11
N THR A 142 1.09 19.74 -11.67
CA THR A 142 -0.14 20.51 -11.89
C THR A 142 -1.22 20.30 -10.84
N THR A 143 -1.00 19.35 -9.93
CA THR A 143 -2.00 18.86 -8.99
C THR A 143 -1.38 18.78 -7.60
N ALA A 144 -2.08 19.29 -6.60
CA ALA A 144 -1.74 19.13 -5.18
C ALA A 144 -2.84 18.29 -4.51
N VAL A 145 -2.46 17.20 -3.85
CA VAL A 145 -3.41 16.28 -3.20
C VAL A 145 -3.19 16.29 -1.70
N ILE A 146 -4.28 16.35 -0.94
CA ILE A 146 -4.30 16.33 0.53
C ILE A 146 -5.22 15.21 0.97
N TYR A 147 -4.74 14.33 1.84
CA TYR A 147 -5.54 13.29 2.45
C TYR A 147 -6.09 13.79 3.80
N TYR A 148 -7.40 13.66 4.02
CA TYR A 148 -7.98 13.88 5.34
C TYR A 148 -8.07 12.58 6.13
N SER A 149 -7.06 12.33 6.96
CA SER A 149 -6.98 11.16 7.83
C SER A 149 -7.83 11.30 9.09
N GLY A 150 -7.94 10.21 9.86
CA GLY A 150 -8.55 10.23 11.20
C GLY A 150 -7.82 11.14 12.20
N THR A 151 -6.55 11.47 11.96
CA THR A 151 -5.71 12.32 12.84
C THR A 151 -5.52 13.75 12.33
N GLY A 152 -6.09 14.10 11.17
CA GLY A 152 -5.93 15.42 10.55
C GLY A 152 -5.57 15.35 9.06
N PHE A 153 -5.23 16.50 8.48
CA PHE A 153 -4.85 16.61 7.08
C PHE A 153 -3.37 16.26 6.88
N ALA A 154 -3.10 15.42 5.90
CA ALA A 154 -1.77 15.01 5.48
C ALA A 154 -1.63 15.16 3.96
N ARG A 155 -0.42 15.00 3.44
CA ARG A 155 -0.21 14.96 1.99
C ARG A 155 -0.89 13.73 1.40
N GLY A 156 -1.51 13.90 0.23
CA GLY A 156 -1.98 12.80 -0.62
C GLY A 156 -1.00 12.52 -1.77
N ILE A 157 -1.38 11.58 -2.64
CA ILE A 157 -0.54 11.13 -3.78
C ILE A 157 -0.14 12.29 -4.69
N GLY A 158 1.14 12.36 -5.08
CA GLY A 158 1.66 13.45 -5.91
C GLY A 158 1.86 14.78 -5.15
N GLY A 159 1.76 14.77 -3.82
CA GLY A 159 2.05 15.90 -2.94
C GLY A 159 3.54 16.07 -2.58
N THR A 160 4.46 15.41 -3.26
CA THR A 160 5.91 15.57 -3.02
C THR A 160 6.33 17.02 -3.29
N GLY A 161 7.13 17.65 -2.42
CA GLY A 161 7.54 19.05 -2.62
C GLY A 161 6.51 20.10 -2.18
N MET A 162 5.53 19.69 -1.38
CA MET A 162 4.72 20.59 -0.55
C MET A 162 4.73 20.16 0.92
N THR A 163 4.34 21.06 1.80
CA THR A 163 4.04 20.82 3.21
C THR A 163 2.55 21.06 3.48
N VAL A 164 2.01 20.41 4.52
CA VAL A 164 0.63 20.56 4.96
C VAL A 164 0.64 20.92 6.43
N ASP A 165 0.11 22.10 6.76
CA ASP A 165 -0.23 22.49 8.11
C ASP A 165 -1.71 22.19 8.37
N SER A 166 -1.99 21.42 9.42
CA SER A 166 -3.33 20.85 9.68
C SER A 166 -3.95 21.48 10.91
N GLY A 167 -5.21 21.91 10.79
CA GLY A 167 -6.05 22.36 11.88
C GLY A 167 -7.43 21.70 11.85
N SER A 168 -8.25 21.97 12.87
CA SER A 168 -9.62 21.47 12.92
C SER A 168 -10.45 22.06 11.78
N GLY A 169 -10.82 21.23 10.79
CA GLY A 169 -11.61 21.63 9.63
C GLY A 169 -10.92 22.62 8.68
N THR A 170 -9.60 22.72 8.77
CA THR A 170 -8.78 23.62 7.94
C THR A 170 -7.42 23.00 7.67
N PHE A 171 -6.86 23.27 6.49
CA PHE A 171 -5.48 22.95 6.19
C PHE A 171 -4.84 24.04 5.35
N THR A 172 -3.53 24.20 5.46
CA THR A 172 -2.73 25.09 4.60
C THR A 172 -1.69 24.26 3.89
N ILE A 173 -1.70 24.32 2.56
CA ILE A 173 -0.61 23.78 1.75
C ILE A 173 0.41 24.87 1.47
N THR A 174 1.69 24.51 1.48
CA THR A 174 2.78 25.38 1.05
C THR A 174 3.67 24.62 0.07
N PHE A 175 3.90 25.19 -1.11
CA PHE A 175 4.78 24.61 -2.11
C PHE A 175 6.24 24.97 -1.80
N ASN A 176 7.12 23.97 -1.73
CA ASN A 176 8.54 24.17 -1.43
C ASN A 176 9.26 24.88 -2.58
N THR A 177 8.85 24.61 -3.81
CA THR A 177 9.41 25.22 -5.04
C THR A 177 8.26 25.61 -5.97
N PRO A 178 7.58 26.75 -5.71
CA PRO A 178 6.43 27.17 -6.50
C PRO A 178 6.87 27.69 -7.87
N VAL A 179 6.15 27.30 -8.92
CA VAL A 179 6.48 27.70 -10.31
C VAL A 179 5.42 28.60 -10.94
N ALA A 180 4.14 28.46 -10.53
CA ALA A 180 3.04 29.29 -11.01
C ALA A 180 3.23 30.77 -10.62
N LEU A 181 3.18 31.66 -11.60
CA LEU A 181 3.02 33.10 -11.33
C LEU A 181 1.63 33.37 -10.76
N ALA A 182 1.56 34.15 -9.68
CA ALA A 182 0.29 34.49 -9.03
C ALA A 182 -0.67 35.20 -9.99
N THR A 183 -0.16 36.00 -10.92
CA THR A 183 -0.93 36.70 -11.96
C THR A 183 -1.59 35.76 -12.96
N ASN A 184 -1.09 34.53 -13.11
CA ASN A 184 -1.62 33.56 -14.07
C ASN A 184 -2.73 32.69 -13.47
N VAL A 185 -2.88 32.68 -12.14
CA VAL A 185 -3.91 31.91 -11.45
C VAL A 185 -5.21 32.71 -11.46
N SER A 186 -6.18 32.32 -12.27
CA SER A 186 -7.50 32.96 -12.35
C SER A 186 -8.62 32.12 -11.75
N LYS A 187 -8.46 30.79 -11.71
CA LYS A 187 -9.45 29.85 -11.18
C LYS A 187 -8.75 28.79 -10.34
N LEU A 188 -9.39 28.37 -9.25
CA LEU A 188 -8.99 27.25 -8.41
C LEU A 188 -10.11 26.21 -8.38
N THR A 189 -9.71 24.95 -8.28
CA THR A 189 -10.62 23.82 -8.09
C THR A 189 -10.21 23.08 -6.83
N LEU A 190 -11.21 22.54 -6.14
CA LEU A 190 -11.06 21.65 -5.01
C LEU A 190 -12.04 20.50 -5.22
N GLU A 191 -11.52 19.31 -5.46
CA GLU A 191 -12.29 18.12 -5.79
C GLU A 191 -12.07 17.08 -4.69
N SER A 192 -13.13 16.60 -4.04
CA SER A 192 -13.05 15.48 -3.09
C SER A 192 -13.24 14.15 -3.82
N GLY A 193 -12.40 13.17 -3.54
CA GLY A 193 -12.49 11.81 -4.09
C GLY A 193 -12.26 10.74 -3.03
N ALA A 194 -12.54 9.48 -3.39
CA ALA A 194 -12.18 8.34 -2.56
C ALA A 194 -10.66 8.33 -2.34
N HIS A 195 -10.23 8.11 -1.09
CA HIS A 195 -8.80 8.03 -0.80
C HIS A 195 -8.18 6.85 -1.55
N THR A 196 -7.15 7.15 -2.33
CA THR A 196 -6.28 6.12 -2.91
C THR A 196 -5.13 5.87 -1.96
N ASN A 197 -5.02 4.64 -1.46
CA ASN A 197 -3.91 4.25 -0.60
C ASN A 197 -2.58 4.47 -1.34
N PHE A 198 -1.73 5.26 -0.72
CA PHE A 198 -0.36 5.50 -1.17
C PHE A 198 0.40 4.18 -1.28
N THR A 199 0.95 3.92 -2.47
CA THR A 199 2.05 2.96 -2.61
C THR A 199 3.21 3.71 -3.22
N CYS A 200 4.39 3.49 -2.66
CA CYS A 200 5.58 4.23 -3.03
C CYS A 200 5.98 4.06 -4.53
N VAL A 201 5.46 3.00 -5.18
CA VAL A 201 5.70 2.70 -6.61
C VAL A 201 4.90 3.59 -7.57
N THR A 202 3.75 4.15 -7.16
CA THR A 202 2.86 4.86 -8.09
C THR A 202 3.24 6.31 -8.38
N ASP A 203 4.06 6.97 -7.54
CA ASP A 203 4.45 8.37 -7.75
C ASP A 203 5.98 8.63 -7.68
N ASN A 204 6.79 7.58 -7.57
CA ASN A 204 8.24 7.67 -7.42
C ASN A 204 8.69 8.55 -6.22
N SER A 205 7.86 8.65 -5.19
CA SER A 205 8.12 9.45 -3.98
C SER A 205 7.92 8.64 -2.70
N CYS A 206 8.71 7.58 -2.60
CA CYS A 206 8.82 6.80 -1.39
C CYS A 206 9.41 7.67 -0.26
N GLU A 207 8.57 8.09 0.68
CA GLU A 207 9.02 8.85 1.84
C GLU A 207 9.81 7.92 2.78
N LEU A 208 10.99 8.37 3.20
CA LEU A 208 11.74 7.70 4.24
C LEU A 208 10.87 7.64 5.51
N LEU A 209 10.84 6.47 6.15
CA LEU A 209 9.97 6.10 7.28
C LEU A 209 8.47 5.93 6.93
N GLY A 210 8.09 6.04 5.66
CA GLY A 210 6.74 5.74 5.16
C GLY A 210 6.50 4.25 4.88
N ALA A 211 5.26 3.91 4.50
CA ALA A 211 4.90 2.55 4.11
C ALA A 211 5.51 2.17 2.75
N GLY A 212 6.22 1.05 2.71
CA GLY A 212 6.76 0.48 1.49
C GLY A 212 5.78 -0.45 0.77
N PRO A 213 6.04 -0.80 -0.49
CA PRO A 213 5.17 -1.66 -1.30
C PRO A 213 4.97 -3.06 -0.72
N GLY A 214 5.95 -3.59 0.01
CA GLY A 214 5.85 -4.85 0.73
C GLY A 214 5.02 -4.78 2.02
N GLY A 215 4.38 -3.65 2.31
CA GLY A 215 3.65 -3.40 3.57
C GLY A 215 4.56 -3.12 4.76
N GLY A 216 5.88 -3.06 4.53
CA GLY A 216 6.90 -2.71 5.51
C GLY A 216 7.08 -1.20 5.66
N VAL A 217 8.15 -0.80 6.34
CA VAL A 217 8.57 0.61 6.45
C VAL A 217 9.82 0.85 5.62
N ILE A 218 9.82 1.88 4.80
CA ILE A 218 10.99 2.30 4.03
C ILE A 218 11.99 2.92 5.00
N PHE A 219 13.13 2.27 5.22
CA PHE A 219 14.10 2.72 6.22
C PHE A 219 15.37 3.29 5.62
N TYR A 220 15.58 3.11 4.31
CA TYR A 220 16.74 3.60 3.61
C TYR A 220 16.35 4.14 2.24
N TYR A 221 17.01 5.23 1.84
CA TYR A 221 16.99 5.79 0.51
C TYR A 221 18.40 6.18 0.10
N SER A 222 18.75 5.87 -1.15
CA SER A 222 19.96 6.37 -1.79
C SER A 222 19.60 7.27 -2.98
N PRO A 223 20.18 8.49 -3.09
CA PRO A 223 20.00 9.35 -4.27
C PRO A 223 20.66 8.77 -5.52
N THR A 224 21.67 7.92 -5.35
CA THR A 224 22.29 7.14 -6.44
C THR A 224 21.81 5.70 -6.34
N SER A 225 21.30 5.13 -7.42
CA SER A 225 20.84 3.73 -7.40
C SER A 225 21.99 2.78 -7.05
N PHE A 226 21.67 1.69 -6.37
CA PHE A 226 22.59 0.59 -6.08
C PHE A 226 22.12 -0.69 -6.76
N THR A 227 23.07 -1.53 -7.15
CA THR A 227 22.77 -2.83 -7.76
C THR A 227 22.18 -3.76 -6.71
N CYS A 228 21.02 -4.33 -6.99
CA CYS A 228 20.23 -5.11 -6.05
C CYS A 228 19.62 -6.37 -6.72
N GLY A 229 18.93 -7.18 -5.92
CA GLY A 229 18.19 -8.36 -6.37
C GLY A 229 18.99 -9.65 -6.34
N GLU A 230 18.28 -10.78 -6.44
CA GLU A 230 18.86 -12.12 -6.35
C GLU A 230 19.90 -12.42 -7.45
N ALA A 231 19.76 -11.79 -8.62
CA ALA A 231 20.68 -11.92 -9.76
C ALA A 231 21.63 -10.73 -9.92
N ARG A 232 21.50 -9.68 -9.08
CA ARG A 232 22.25 -8.42 -9.18
C ARG A 232 22.09 -7.68 -10.52
N ASP A 233 20.89 -7.73 -11.09
CA ASP A 233 20.55 -7.16 -12.39
C ASP A 233 19.58 -5.97 -12.31
N ARG A 234 19.15 -5.60 -11.10
CA ARG A 234 18.27 -4.46 -10.84
C ARG A 234 19.02 -3.28 -10.24
N ASN A 235 18.51 -2.08 -10.49
CA ASN A 235 18.93 -0.85 -9.82
C ASN A 235 17.82 -0.43 -8.86
N CYS A 236 18.13 -0.42 -7.57
CA CYS A 236 17.21 -0.02 -6.50
C CYS A 236 17.65 1.31 -5.88
N ASN A 237 16.71 2.02 -5.29
CA ASN A 237 16.99 3.24 -4.52
C ASN A 237 16.57 3.10 -3.06
N TYR A 238 15.72 2.12 -2.75
CA TYR A 238 15.09 2.01 -1.44
C TYR A 238 15.31 0.64 -0.81
N LEU A 239 15.36 0.61 0.52
CA LEU A 239 15.14 -0.60 1.30
C LEU A 239 13.93 -0.40 2.21
N GLU A 240 13.08 -1.41 2.26
CA GLU A 240 12.00 -1.53 3.23
C GLU A 240 12.28 -2.67 4.21
N VAL A 241 11.87 -2.48 5.46
CA VAL A 241 11.95 -3.48 6.52
C VAL A 241 10.58 -4.10 6.71
N SER A 242 10.55 -5.42 6.89
CA SER A 242 9.31 -6.15 7.17
C SER A 242 8.58 -5.63 8.43
N PRO A 243 7.24 -5.69 8.46
CA PRO A 243 6.45 -5.31 9.63
C PRO A 243 6.90 -6.00 10.92
N ASN A 244 6.66 -5.35 12.06
CA ASN A 244 6.67 -6.06 13.34
C ASN A 244 5.65 -7.21 13.30
N GLY A 245 6.01 -8.38 13.83
CA GLY A 245 5.13 -9.54 13.73
C GLY A 245 5.21 -10.28 12.39
N TRP A 246 6.24 -10.06 11.55
CA TRP A 246 6.37 -10.75 10.25
C TRP A 246 6.32 -12.28 10.36
N ASN A 247 6.66 -12.83 11.53
CA ASN A 247 6.59 -14.26 11.85
C ASN A 247 5.44 -14.63 12.82
N GLY A 248 4.53 -13.70 13.15
CA GLY A 248 3.50 -13.87 14.18
C GLY A 248 3.89 -13.39 15.59
N GLY A 249 5.10 -12.86 15.79
CA GLY A 249 5.59 -12.36 17.09
C GLY A 249 6.82 -11.44 16.99
N ALA A 250 7.64 -11.43 18.03
CA ALA A 250 8.93 -10.72 18.01
C ALA A 250 9.89 -11.36 16.99
N ASP A 251 10.97 -10.66 16.62
CA ASP A 251 11.96 -11.23 15.71
C ASP A 251 12.47 -12.59 16.21
N PRO A 252 12.54 -13.61 15.35
CA PRO A 252 12.85 -14.95 15.77
C PRO A 252 14.37 -15.11 15.86
N GLY A 253 14.85 -15.77 16.91
CA GLY A 253 16.21 -16.27 16.95
C GLY A 253 16.31 -17.50 16.04
N LEU A 254 17.02 -17.39 14.92
CA LEU A 254 17.18 -18.47 13.95
C LEU A 254 18.66 -18.81 13.79
N HIS A 255 18.92 -20.10 13.62
CA HIS A 255 20.22 -20.58 13.16
C HIS A 255 20.35 -20.21 11.68
N GLY A 256 21.51 -19.71 11.28
CA GLY A 256 21.74 -19.54 9.85
C GLY A 256 22.22 -20.84 9.21
N CYS A 257 22.30 -20.83 7.89
CA CYS A 257 22.73 -22.01 7.14
C CYS A 257 24.23 -22.34 7.33
N TYR A 258 24.56 -23.65 7.34
CA TYR A 258 25.91 -24.23 7.20
C TYR A 258 26.09 -24.88 5.83
N GLY A 259 27.25 -24.70 5.18
CA GLY A 259 27.49 -25.32 3.88
C GLY A 259 28.93 -25.23 3.40
N SER A 260 29.42 -26.30 2.77
CA SER A 260 30.74 -26.37 2.12
C SER A 260 30.70 -26.12 0.60
N GLY A 261 29.57 -25.64 0.09
CA GLY A 261 29.29 -25.53 -1.34
C GLY A 261 28.98 -24.11 -1.78
N ALA A 262 29.94 -23.19 -1.63
CA ALA A 262 29.92 -21.93 -2.36
C ALA A 262 31.33 -21.33 -2.38
N GLY A 263 32.14 -21.74 -3.36
CA GLY A 263 33.46 -21.14 -3.62
C GLY A 263 33.41 -19.68 -4.09
N SER A 264 32.45 -18.86 -3.65
CA SER A 264 32.28 -17.49 -4.13
C SER A 264 31.50 -16.52 -3.21
N HIS A 265 31.09 -16.91 -1.99
CA HIS A 265 30.29 -16.02 -1.12
C HIS A 265 30.95 -15.65 0.21
N GLU A 266 32.25 -15.95 0.38
CA GLU A 266 33.03 -15.33 1.44
C GLU A 266 33.11 -13.81 1.21
N GLY A 267 32.75 -13.02 2.21
CA GLY A 267 33.14 -11.61 2.26
C GLY A 267 32.41 -10.64 1.34
N SER A 268 31.16 -10.90 0.94
CA SER A 268 30.36 -9.85 0.32
C SER A 268 29.92 -8.80 1.36
N PHE A 269 30.70 -7.72 1.47
CA PHE A 269 30.50 -6.56 2.33
C PHE A 269 29.91 -5.36 1.59
N VAL A 270 29.38 -5.61 0.40
CA VAL A 270 28.91 -4.59 -0.53
C VAL A 270 27.42 -4.33 -0.28
N PHE A 271 27.04 -3.08 -0.47
CA PHE A 271 25.66 -2.64 -0.34
C PHE A 271 24.82 -3.14 -1.53
N GLY A 272 23.60 -3.60 -1.28
CA GLY A 272 22.71 -4.16 -2.31
C GLY A 272 22.81 -5.68 -2.48
N GLU A 273 23.69 -6.34 -1.73
CA GLU A 273 24.03 -7.73 -1.93
C GLU A 273 23.30 -8.72 -1.01
N GLY A 274 22.49 -8.25 -0.06
CA GLY A 274 21.77 -9.12 0.87
C GLY A 274 20.88 -10.15 0.17
N ALA A 275 20.18 -9.76 -0.91
CA ALA A 275 19.32 -10.67 -1.68
C ALA A 275 20.12 -11.79 -2.35
N TYR A 276 21.16 -11.41 -3.12
CA TYR A 276 22.08 -12.33 -3.77
C TYR A 276 22.72 -13.30 -2.75
N ASN A 277 23.22 -12.76 -1.64
CA ASN A 277 23.85 -13.55 -0.59
C ASN A 277 22.87 -14.51 0.09
N THR A 278 21.64 -14.07 0.37
CA THR A 278 20.59 -14.94 0.98
C THR A 278 20.31 -16.16 0.09
N VAL A 279 20.20 -15.96 -1.23
CA VAL A 279 20.02 -17.05 -2.20
C VAL A 279 21.24 -17.96 -2.26
N GLY A 280 22.44 -17.40 -2.30
CA GLY A 280 23.69 -18.15 -2.31
C GLY A 280 23.85 -19.04 -1.07
N LEU A 281 23.62 -18.46 0.12
CA LEU A 281 23.66 -19.17 1.41
C LEU A 281 22.62 -20.29 1.47
N ARG A 282 21.38 -20.03 1.02
CA ARG A 282 20.36 -21.09 0.93
C ARG A 282 20.78 -22.23 0.02
N THR A 283 21.35 -21.91 -1.15
CA THR A 283 21.66 -22.91 -2.18
C THR A 283 22.87 -23.75 -1.79
N GLY A 284 23.86 -23.13 -1.16
CA GLY A 284 25.03 -23.83 -0.61
C GLY A 284 24.75 -24.61 0.67
N CYS A 285 23.51 -24.56 1.18
CA CYS A 285 23.13 -25.19 2.43
C CYS A 285 23.18 -26.71 2.35
N TYR A 286 24.02 -27.33 3.16
CA TYR A 286 24.12 -28.79 3.24
C TYR A 286 23.79 -29.30 4.64
N ASP A 287 23.29 -30.53 4.66
CA ASP A 287 22.84 -31.21 5.85
C ASP A 287 24.00 -31.59 6.78
N ARG A 288 23.97 -31.06 8.01
CA ARG A 288 24.68 -31.66 9.13
C ARG A 288 23.65 -32.25 10.09
N TYR A 289 23.02 -33.33 9.65
CA TYR A 289 22.01 -34.13 10.36
C TYR A 289 22.44 -34.59 11.76
N SER A 290 23.72 -34.45 12.10
CA SER A 290 24.33 -34.93 13.34
C SER A 290 23.92 -34.15 14.60
N TRP A 291 23.19 -33.03 14.49
CA TRP A 291 22.84 -32.16 15.63
C TRP A 291 21.33 -31.92 15.82
N GLY A 292 20.47 -32.54 15.00
CA GLY A 292 19.01 -32.46 15.15
C GLY A 292 18.35 -31.14 14.71
N TYR A 293 19.07 -30.27 14.00
CA TYR A 293 18.53 -29.01 13.48
C TYR A 293 17.62 -29.24 12.27
N ASP A 294 16.44 -28.61 12.27
CA ASP A 294 15.56 -28.60 11.10
C ASP A 294 16.11 -27.64 10.05
N LEU A 295 16.65 -28.20 8.96
CA LEU A 295 17.15 -27.43 7.82
C LEU A 295 16.08 -26.55 7.17
N ASN A 296 14.79 -26.77 7.41
CA ASN A 296 13.73 -25.88 6.96
C ASN A 296 13.53 -24.66 7.87
N GLN A 297 14.23 -24.59 9.00
CA GLN A 297 14.12 -23.48 9.93
C GLN A 297 15.37 -22.60 9.96
N THR A 298 16.28 -22.76 8.99
CA THR A 298 17.40 -21.83 8.85
C THR A 298 16.90 -20.44 8.47
N ALA A 299 17.59 -19.41 8.95
CA ALA A 299 17.27 -18.01 8.71
C ALA A 299 16.97 -17.73 7.23
N GLU A 300 17.85 -18.15 6.32
CA GLU A 300 17.73 -17.88 4.88
C GLU A 300 16.45 -18.50 4.29
N LYS A 301 16.08 -19.72 4.72
CA LYS A 301 14.88 -20.39 4.20
C LYS A 301 13.60 -19.89 4.82
N VAL A 302 13.62 -19.45 6.08
CA VAL A 302 12.46 -18.83 6.72
C VAL A 302 12.19 -17.48 6.07
N VAL A 303 13.22 -16.65 5.88
CA VAL A 303 13.08 -15.33 5.25
C VAL A 303 12.61 -15.44 3.81
N GLN A 304 13.12 -16.38 3.02
CA GLN A 304 12.67 -16.53 1.63
C GLN A 304 11.26 -17.12 1.47
N ARG A 305 10.71 -17.75 2.51
CA ARG A 305 9.31 -18.16 2.52
C ARG A 305 8.38 -17.04 2.96
N TYR A 306 8.93 -15.98 3.56
CA TYR A 306 8.13 -14.85 3.98
C TYR A 306 7.57 -14.13 2.75
N THR A 307 6.25 -13.97 2.75
CA THR A 307 5.53 -13.21 1.74
C THR A 307 4.64 -12.20 2.42
N ASN A 308 4.59 -10.98 1.90
CA ASN A 308 3.68 -9.96 2.39
C ASN A 308 3.26 -9.03 1.26
N ALA A 309 2.00 -8.61 1.25
CA ALA A 309 1.43 -7.73 0.23
C ALA A 309 1.69 -8.21 -1.24
N GLY A 310 1.78 -9.52 -1.46
CA GLY A 310 2.06 -10.12 -2.78
C GLY A 310 3.54 -10.17 -3.18
N TYR A 311 4.46 -9.72 -2.32
CA TYR A 311 5.91 -9.76 -2.54
C TYR A 311 6.56 -10.92 -1.78
N SER A 312 7.52 -11.58 -2.44
CA SER A 312 8.27 -12.74 -1.92
C SER A 312 9.79 -12.57 -2.02
N ASP A 313 10.27 -11.42 -2.49
CA ASP A 313 11.69 -11.07 -2.67
C ASP A 313 12.30 -10.48 -1.38
N TRP A 314 11.91 -11.03 -0.22
CA TRP A 314 12.44 -10.66 1.09
C TRP A 314 13.75 -11.41 1.37
N PHE A 315 14.71 -10.73 1.99
CA PHE A 315 16.05 -11.26 2.22
C PHE A 315 16.66 -10.79 3.54
N ILE A 316 17.73 -11.47 3.96
CA ILE A 316 18.51 -11.08 5.13
C ILE A 316 19.51 -9.99 4.68
N PRO A 317 19.63 -8.87 5.41
CA PRO A 317 20.53 -7.80 5.01
C PRO A 317 22.01 -8.24 4.92
N SER A 318 22.77 -7.67 4.00
CA SER A 318 24.24 -7.69 4.06
C SER A 318 24.74 -6.80 5.19
N LYS A 319 26.04 -6.88 5.53
CA LYS A 319 26.66 -6.03 6.58
C LYS A 319 26.28 -4.54 6.47
N PRO A 320 26.52 -3.85 5.33
CA PRO A 320 26.22 -2.42 5.25
C PRO A 320 24.71 -2.14 5.22
N GLU A 321 23.87 -3.07 4.76
CA GLU A 321 22.40 -2.94 4.84
C GLU A 321 21.91 -3.10 6.28
N LEU A 322 22.50 -4.03 7.05
CA LEU A 322 22.20 -4.24 8.46
C LEU A 322 22.66 -3.04 9.30
N ASN A 323 23.76 -2.40 8.92
CA ASN A 323 24.19 -1.15 9.53
C ASN A 323 23.13 -0.03 9.37
N GLU A 324 22.54 0.11 8.18
CA GLU A 324 21.43 1.06 7.97
C GLU A 324 20.17 0.65 8.72
N LEU A 325 19.89 -0.65 8.82
CA LEU A 325 18.76 -1.16 9.60
C LEU A 325 18.94 -0.89 11.10
N CYS A 326 20.16 -1.05 11.64
CA CYS A 326 20.50 -0.70 13.02
C CYS A 326 20.27 0.79 13.28
N LYS A 327 20.76 1.68 12.40
CA LYS A 327 20.52 3.12 12.51
C LYS A 327 19.03 3.44 12.54
N TYR A 328 18.26 2.87 11.62
CA TYR A 328 16.80 3.01 11.62
C TYR A 328 16.19 2.54 12.93
N ALA A 329 16.54 1.33 13.38
CA ALA A 329 16.02 0.75 14.62
C ALA A 329 16.33 1.63 15.84
N ARG A 330 17.47 2.34 15.85
CA ARG A 330 17.86 3.26 16.91
C ARG A 330 17.43 4.71 16.72
N GLY A 331 16.70 5.02 15.64
CA GLY A 331 16.25 6.39 15.33
C GLY A 331 17.34 7.33 14.85
N GLN A 332 18.46 6.79 14.35
CA GLN A 332 19.54 7.54 13.72
C GLN A 332 19.26 7.78 12.23
N THR A 333 19.98 8.75 11.65
CA THR A 333 19.89 9.08 10.22
C THR A 333 20.48 7.98 9.35
N THR A 334 19.69 7.45 8.41
CA THR A 334 20.12 6.49 7.38
C THR A 334 20.52 7.20 6.08
N GLY A 335 21.18 6.49 5.18
CA GLY A 335 21.55 6.96 3.84
C GLY A 335 23.06 7.06 3.59
N ASN A 336 23.87 7.19 4.65
CA ASN A 336 25.33 7.22 4.54
C ASN A 336 25.95 5.92 5.08
N THR A 337 26.25 4.99 4.18
CA THR A 337 26.77 3.65 4.50
C THR A 337 28.18 3.64 5.08
N ALA A 338 28.92 4.76 5.00
CA ALA A 338 30.25 4.89 5.59
C ALA A 338 30.21 5.19 7.10
N VAL A 339 29.08 5.68 7.61
CA VAL A 339 28.88 5.93 9.04
C VAL A 339 28.39 4.66 9.69
N ALA A 340 29.04 4.20 10.77
CA ALA A 340 28.56 3.06 11.54
C ALA A 340 27.33 3.44 12.37
N CYS A 341 26.41 2.49 12.57
CA CYS A 341 25.43 2.58 13.65
C CYS A 341 26.17 2.69 15.00
N ASP A 342 25.67 3.52 15.91
CA ASP A 342 26.22 3.66 17.26
C ASP A 342 25.16 3.42 18.36
N SER A 343 25.56 3.50 19.63
CA SER A 343 24.66 3.27 20.76
C SER A 343 23.76 4.46 21.11
N SER A 344 23.66 5.49 20.27
CA SER A 344 22.75 6.63 20.50
C SER A 344 21.31 6.27 20.17
N GLY A 345 20.36 7.00 20.75
CA GLY A 345 18.92 6.78 20.56
C GLY A 345 18.36 5.56 21.32
N THR A 346 17.05 5.37 21.19
CA THR A 346 16.31 4.23 21.78
C THR A 346 15.79 3.33 20.68
N LEU A 347 15.72 2.02 20.96
CA LEU A 347 15.18 1.08 19.99
C LEU A 347 13.69 1.37 19.73
N LYS A 348 13.34 1.46 18.44
CA LYS A 348 11.96 1.62 17.97
C LYS A 348 11.13 0.41 18.39
N ALA A 349 9.85 0.67 18.67
CA ALA A 349 8.87 -0.37 18.93
C ALA A 349 8.88 -1.41 17.79
N GLY A 350 8.89 -2.69 18.17
CA GLY A 350 8.99 -3.81 17.24
C GLY A 350 10.41 -4.36 17.07
N PHE A 351 11.46 -3.60 17.43
CA PHE A 351 12.81 -4.15 17.58
C PHE A 351 13.09 -4.49 19.05
N THR A 352 13.82 -5.57 19.26
CA THR A 352 14.31 -5.98 20.59
C THR A 352 15.84 -5.90 20.60
N GLY A 353 16.42 -5.61 21.76
CA GLY A 353 17.87 -5.70 21.95
C GLY A 353 18.33 -7.15 21.80
N GLY A 354 19.40 -7.36 21.02
CA GLY A 354 19.94 -8.68 20.71
C GLY A 354 20.80 -8.65 19.47
N VAL A 355 21.32 -9.82 19.09
CA VAL A 355 22.24 -9.98 17.96
C VAL A 355 21.45 -10.17 16.68
N TYR A 356 21.54 -9.24 15.75
CA TYR A 356 20.90 -9.36 14.44
C TYR A 356 21.86 -9.91 13.40
N LEU A 357 21.39 -10.91 12.67
CA LEU A 357 22.15 -11.60 11.64
C LEU A 357 22.28 -10.77 10.36
N SER A 358 23.44 -10.83 9.71
CA SER A 358 23.61 -10.45 8.31
C SER A 358 24.06 -11.64 7.45
N THR A 359 23.91 -11.50 6.13
CA THR A 359 24.42 -12.49 5.16
C THR A 359 25.92 -12.40 4.91
N SER A 360 26.60 -11.39 5.42
CA SER A 360 28.03 -11.21 5.18
C SER A 360 28.81 -12.19 6.07
N THR A 361 29.61 -13.05 5.46
CA THR A 361 30.31 -14.14 6.17
C THR A 361 31.83 -14.07 6.01
N THR A 362 32.55 -14.69 6.94
CA THR A 362 34.00 -14.96 6.84
C THR A 362 34.25 -16.47 6.97
N GLU A 363 35.42 -16.94 6.52
CA GLU A 363 35.90 -18.31 6.71
C GLU A 363 34.88 -19.40 6.27
N ALA A 364 34.53 -19.44 4.98
CA ALA A 364 33.61 -20.40 4.38
C ALA A 364 32.28 -20.54 5.14
N MET A 365 31.65 -19.40 5.48
CA MET A 365 30.36 -19.33 6.19
C MET A 365 30.41 -19.82 7.65
N LYS A 366 31.61 -19.95 8.24
CA LYS A 366 31.75 -20.35 9.64
C LYS A 366 31.28 -19.25 10.59
N TYR A 367 31.68 -18.02 10.35
CA TYR A 367 31.26 -16.86 11.14
C TYR A 367 30.50 -15.87 10.29
N ARG A 368 29.47 -15.26 10.89
CA ARG A 368 28.69 -14.22 10.23
C ARG A 368 28.90 -12.88 10.90
N HIS A 369 28.87 -11.83 10.08
CA HIS A 369 28.79 -10.49 10.59
C HIS A 369 27.43 -10.28 11.24
N ASP A 370 27.43 -9.68 12.41
CA ASP A 370 26.24 -9.34 13.16
C ASP A 370 26.37 -7.98 13.84
N ILE A 371 25.23 -7.45 14.29
CA ILE A 371 25.18 -6.22 15.07
C ILE A 371 24.30 -6.45 16.29
N TRP A 372 24.83 -6.11 17.47
CA TRP A 372 24.08 -6.04 18.72
C TRP A 372 23.24 -4.77 18.73
N PHE A 373 21.92 -4.88 18.62
CA PHE A 373 21.06 -3.69 18.52
C PHE A 373 20.96 -2.92 19.85
N ASN A 374 21.33 -3.52 20.99
CA ASN A 374 21.40 -2.88 22.31
C ASN A 374 22.49 -1.81 22.41
N ASP A 375 23.67 -2.03 21.83
CA ASP A 375 24.84 -1.14 21.95
C ASP A 375 25.56 -0.85 20.62
N ALA A 376 25.01 -1.33 19.50
CA ALA A 376 25.55 -1.22 18.15
C ALA A 376 26.92 -1.88 17.94
N THR A 377 27.34 -2.78 18.82
CA THR A 377 28.58 -3.54 18.65
C THR A 377 28.49 -4.44 17.42
N GLN A 378 29.46 -4.31 16.50
CA GLN A 378 29.55 -5.14 15.30
C GLN A 378 30.60 -6.24 15.51
N THR A 379 30.24 -7.51 15.27
CA THR A 379 31.16 -8.63 15.51
C THR A 379 31.16 -9.67 14.38
N TYR A 380 32.08 -10.62 14.49
CA TYR A 380 32.16 -11.86 13.69
C TYR A 380 32.33 -13.07 14.62
N LEU A 381 31.62 -13.05 15.75
CA LEU A 381 31.85 -14.03 16.83
C LEU A 381 30.85 -15.18 16.78
N HIS A 382 29.67 -14.96 16.19
CA HIS A 382 28.62 -15.96 16.17
C HIS A 382 28.72 -16.86 14.95
N GLY A 383 28.66 -18.15 15.23
CA GLY A 383 28.64 -19.21 14.24
C GLY A 383 27.26 -19.36 13.59
N TYR A 384 27.18 -20.23 12.59
CA TYR A 384 25.90 -20.59 11.98
C TYR A 384 24.95 -21.30 12.94
N ASP A 385 25.49 -21.95 13.96
CA ASP A 385 24.81 -22.71 14.99
C ASP A 385 24.32 -21.83 16.15
N ASP A 386 24.67 -20.55 16.19
CA ASP A 386 24.10 -19.60 17.14
C ASP A 386 22.74 -19.09 16.65
N GLN A 387 21.78 -18.96 17.57
CA GLN A 387 20.50 -18.32 17.27
C GLN A 387 20.67 -16.80 17.26
N GLN A 388 20.40 -16.19 16.12
CA GLN A 388 20.49 -14.74 15.94
C GLN A 388 19.14 -14.21 15.46
N LEU A 389 18.79 -13.00 15.91
CA LEU A 389 17.55 -12.33 15.52
C LEU A 389 17.59 -12.02 14.02
N VAL A 390 16.46 -12.22 13.36
CA VAL A 390 16.34 -11.99 11.92
C VAL A 390 15.21 -11.03 11.64
N ARG A 391 15.51 -9.96 10.89
CA ARG A 391 14.52 -9.04 10.37
C ARG A 391 14.66 -8.96 8.83
N PRO A 392 13.72 -9.52 8.06
CA PRO A 392 13.71 -9.43 6.62
C PRO A 392 13.65 -7.98 6.13
N ILE A 393 14.41 -7.70 5.06
CA ILE A 393 14.32 -6.46 4.28
C ILE A 393 14.05 -6.79 2.80
N ARG A 394 13.63 -5.79 2.05
CA ARG A 394 13.39 -5.87 0.60
C ARG A 394 13.92 -4.62 -0.08
N ALA A 395 14.39 -4.75 -1.32
CA ALA A 395 14.94 -3.67 -2.14
C ALA A 395 14.07 -3.40 -3.37
N PHE A 396 13.87 -2.12 -3.70
CA PHE A 396 13.10 -1.73 -4.88
C PHE A 396 13.51 -0.39 -5.49
#